data_AF-N1PNR3-F1
#
_entry.id   AF-N1PNR3-F1
#
_cell.length_a   1.000
_cell.length_b   1.000
_cell.length_c   1.000
_cell.angle_alpha   90.00
_cell.angle_beta   90.00
_cell.angle_gamma   90.00
#
_symmetry.space_group_name_H-M   'P 1'
#
loop_
_entity.id
_entity.type
_entity.pdbx_description
1 polymer ?
#
loop_
_entity_poly.entity_id
_entity_poly.type
_entity_poly.pdbx_seq_one_letter_code
_entity_poly.pdbx_strand_id
1 'polypeptide(L)'
;MSYSFLKNEPFDIDPQAEDLQLPEFQQHQTLEAMLQAVSGLPSQFQHAFFTSLPVEQWEEAGDWFLEQFGEVLKKFKAARQDKRKAAREFEHEIEQRHEAVSKKRKLTEDALSEMKKTGSVVLQCTPRKPKKTRGT
;
A
#
# COMPACT_ATOMS: atom_id res chain seq x y z
N MET A 1 -47.21 -37.82 3.04
CA MET A 1 -46.33 -37.28 4.11
C MET A 1 -47.17 -36.66 5.21
N SER A 2 -46.74 -36.72 6.47
CA SER A 2 -47.42 -36.02 7.57
C SER A 2 -46.96 -34.55 7.66
N TYR A 3 -47.83 -33.66 8.13
CA TYR A 3 -47.49 -32.23 8.29
C TYR A 3 -46.30 -31.99 9.24
N SER A 4 -46.19 -32.81 10.29
CA SER A 4 -45.05 -32.76 11.22
C SER A 4 -43.70 -33.00 10.54
N PHE A 5 -43.67 -33.80 9.48
CA PHE A 5 -42.47 -34.04 8.68
C PHE A 5 -42.13 -32.81 7.83
N LEU A 6 -43.10 -32.30 7.06
CA LEU A 6 -42.91 -31.11 6.21
C LEU A 6 -42.49 -29.86 6.99
N LYS A 7 -42.97 -29.72 8.24
CA LYS A 7 -42.61 -28.58 9.10
C LYS A 7 -41.12 -28.59 9.48
N ASN A 8 -40.52 -29.77 9.58
CA ASN A 8 -39.13 -29.94 9.98
C ASN A 8 -38.20 -30.16 8.78
N GLU A 9 -38.74 -30.16 7.56
CA GLU A 9 -37.94 -30.32 6.35
C GLU A 9 -37.14 -29.02 6.10
N PRO A 10 -35.82 -29.12 5.88
CA PRO A 10 -35.01 -27.97 5.59
C PRO A 10 -35.42 -27.34 4.25
N PHE A 11 -35.37 -26.01 4.19
CA PHE A 11 -35.84 -25.24 3.03
C PHE A 11 -35.00 -25.48 1.77
N ASP A 12 -33.79 -26.02 1.92
CA ASP A 12 -32.77 -26.10 0.88
C ASP A 12 -32.82 -27.38 0.04
N ILE A 13 -33.77 -28.30 0.31
CA ILE A 13 -33.90 -29.53 -0.49
C ILE A 13 -34.58 -29.20 -1.81
N ASP A 14 -33.78 -29.14 -2.88
CA ASP A 14 -34.29 -29.15 -4.25
C ASP A 14 -34.45 -30.61 -4.74
N PRO A 15 -35.69 -31.11 -4.94
CA PRO A 15 -35.93 -32.47 -5.42
C PRO A 15 -35.50 -32.70 -6.89
N GLN A 16 -35.04 -31.66 -7.59
CA GLN A 16 -34.51 -31.74 -8.95
C GLN A 16 -33.01 -31.43 -9.02
N ALA A 17 -32.34 -31.20 -7.88
CA ALA A 17 -30.90 -30.98 -7.89
C ALA A 17 -30.17 -32.25 -8.35
N GLU A 18 -29.25 -32.06 -9.29
CA GLU A 18 -28.27 -33.08 -9.66
C GLU A 18 -27.28 -33.24 -8.49
N ASP A 19 -26.99 -34.48 -8.08
CA ASP A 19 -25.98 -34.78 -7.07
C ASP A 19 -24.61 -34.30 -7.57
N LEU A 20 -24.20 -33.11 -7.14
CA LEU A 20 -22.87 -32.58 -7.40
C LEU A 20 -21.85 -33.46 -6.68
N GLN A 21 -21.18 -34.33 -7.46
CA GLN A 21 -20.10 -35.18 -6.97
C GLN A 21 -18.91 -34.31 -6.62
N LEU A 22 -18.89 -33.83 -5.37
CA LEU A 22 -17.74 -33.14 -4.84
C LEU A 22 -16.62 -34.14 -4.54
N PRO A 23 -15.36 -33.76 -4.70
CA PRO A 23 -14.24 -34.63 -4.39
C PRO A 23 -14.26 -35.09 -2.93
N GLU A 24 -13.98 -36.38 -2.71
CA GLU A 24 -14.13 -37.15 -1.46
C GLU A 24 -13.43 -36.54 -0.22
N PHE A 25 -12.50 -35.60 -0.43
CA PHE A 25 -11.77 -34.88 0.62
C PHE A 25 -12.67 -34.07 1.57
N GLN A 26 -13.92 -33.84 1.18
CA GLN A 26 -14.86 -32.94 1.87
C GLN A 26 -15.67 -33.59 2.98
N GLN A 27 -15.72 -34.92 3.06
CA GLN A 27 -16.72 -35.56 3.92
C GLN A 27 -16.38 -35.50 5.43
N HIS A 28 -15.15 -35.17 5.83
CA HIS A 28 -14.68 -35.29 7.23
C HIS A 28 -13.91 -34.05 7.76
N GLN A 29 -14.00 -32.90 7.10
CA GLN A 29 -13.30 -31.67 7.51
C GLN A 29 -14.26 -30.64 8.10
N THR A 30 -13.77 -29.75 8.96
CA THR A 30 -14.56 -28.60 9.44
C THR A 30 -14.87 -27.65 8.28
N LEU A 31 -15.99 -26.92 8.35
CA LEU A 31 -16.40 -25.98 7.29
C LEU A 31 -15.27 -25.00 6.94
N GLU A 32 -14.59 -24.45 7.94
CA GLU A 32 -13.44 -23.56 7.74
C GLU A 32 -12.28 -24.21 6.95
N ALA A 33 -11.95 -25.47 7.26
CA ALA A 33 -10.90 -26.20 6.55
C ALA A 33 -11.32 -26.49 5.09
N MET A 34 -12.60 -26.76 4.86
CA MET A 34 -13.17 -26.92 3.52
C MET A 34 -13.11 -25.61 2.73
N LEU A 35 -13.46 -24.47 3.34
CA LEU A 35 -13.37 -23.15 2.73
C LEU A 35 -11.93 -22.79 2.34
N GLN A 36 -10.97 -23.09 3.22
CA GLN A 36 -9.54 -22.91 2.91
C GLN A 36 -9.10 -23.79 1.74
N ALA A 37 -9.47 -25.08 1.73
CA ALA A 37 -9.13 -25.99 0.65
C ALA A 37 -9.74 -25.56 -0.69
N VAL A 38 -10.99 -25.10 -0.69
CA VAL A 38 -11.71 -24.64 -1.88
C VAL A 38 -11.13 -23.34 -2.43
N SER A 39 -10.60 -22.47 -1.57
CA SER A 39 -9.97 -21.21 -2.02
C SER A 39 -8.81 -21.42 -3.02
N GLY A 40 -8.14 -22.57 -2.98
CA GLY A 40 -7.05 -22.93 -3.89
C GLY A 40 -7.49 -23.65 -5.17
N LEU A 41 -8.76 -24.03 -5.31
CA LEU A 41 -9.27 -24.78 -6.45
C LEU A 41 -9.66 -23.85 -7.62
N PRO A 42 -9.77 -24.37 -8.87
CA PRO A 42 -10.31 -23.64 -9.99
C PRO A 42 -11.76 -23.16 -9.75
N SER A 43 -12.14 -22.03 -10.35
CA SER A 43 -13.45 -21.37 -10.17
C SER A 43 -14.65 -22.31 -10.38
N GLN A 44 -14.56 -23.27 -11.30
CA GLN A 44 -15.62 -24.26 -11.54
C GLN A 44 -15.92 -25.14 -10.30
N PHE A 45 -14.89 -25.53 -9.54
CA PHE A 45 -15.03 -26.36 -8.35
C PHE A 45 -15.45 -25.51 -7.15
N GLN A 46 -15.00 -24.26 -7.09
CA GLN A 46 -15.49 -23.30 -6.10
C GLN A 46 -16.99 -23.08 -6.25
N HIS A 47 -17.45 -22.83 -7.48
CA HIS A 47 -18.87 -22.63 -7.78
C HIS A 47 -19.71 -23.85 -7.39
N ALA A 48 -19.28 -25.07 -7.78
CA ALA A 48 -19.97 -26.30 -7.43
C ALA A 48 -20.08 -26.49 -5.91
N PHE A 49 -19.00 -26.22 -5.17
CA PHE A 49 -18.99 -26.27 -3.70
C PHE A 49 -19.98 -25.28 -3.08
N PHE A 50 -19.93 -24.00 -3.47
CA PHE A 50 -20.86 -23.01 -2.94
C PHE A 50 -22.31 -23.24 -3.34
N THR A 51 -22.57 -23.90 -4.47
CA THR A 51 -23.94 -24.24 -4.88
C THR A 51 -24.50 -25.42 -4.07
N SER A 52 -23.63 -26.32 -3.60
CA SER A 52 -24.02 -27.48 -2.80
C SER A 52 -24.22 -27.20 -1.31
N LEU A 53 -23.82 -26.01 -0.84
CA LEU A 53 -23.88 -25.65 0.58
C LEU A 53 -25.33 -25.31 0.98
N PRO A 54 -25.85 -25.85 2.10
CA PRO A 54 -27.12 -25.40 2.66
C PRO A 54 -27.00 -23.98 3.21
N VAL A 55 -28.12 -23.29 3.38
CA VAL A 55 -28.19 -21.88 3.79
C VAL A 55 -27.49 -21.63 5.12
N GLU A 56 -27.63 -22.53 6.10
CA GLU A 56 -26.96 -22.41 7.41
C GLU A 56 -25.42 -22.38 7.26
N GLN A 57 -24.87 -23.25 6.42
CA GLN A 57 -23.42 -23.28 6.16
C GLN A 57 -22.99 -22.11 5.26
N TRP A 58 -23.89 -21.58 4.44
CA TRP A 58 -23.67 -20.37 3.65
C TRP A 58 -23.50 -19.12 4.53
N GLU A 59 -24.33 -18.99 5.57
CA GLU A 59 -24.21 -17.91 6.56
C GLU A 59 -22.88 -18.01 7.33
N GLU A 60 -22.54 -19.21 7.81
CA GLU A 60 -21.27 -19.45 8.53
C GLU A 60 -20.04 -19.21 7.64
N ALA A 61 -20.10 -19.61 6.37
CA ALA A 61 -19.06 -19.30 5.39
C ALA A 61 -18.93 -17.77 5.14
N GLY A 62 -20.04 -17.05 5.18
CA GLY A 62 -20.08 -15.60 5.09
C GLY A 62 -19.32 -14.92 6.23
N ASP A 63 -19.55 -15.35 7.47
CA ASP A 63 -18.83 -14.84 8.64
C ASP A 63 -17.31 -15.11 8.52
N TRP A 64 -16.94 -16.31 8.09
CA TRP A 64 -15.55 -16.65 7.82
C TRP A 64 -14.90 -15.72 6.77
N PHE A 65 -15.60 -15.41 5.68
CA PHE A 65 -15.11 -14.47 4.66
C PHE A 65 -14.90 -13.05 5.22
N LEU A 66 -15.82 -12.59 6.07
CA LEU A 66 -15.71 -11.26 6.70
C LEU A 66 -14.47 -11.17 7.58
N GLU A 67 -14.16 -12.22 8.34
CA GLU A 67 -12.93 -12.28 9.14
C GLU A 67 -11.68 -12.22 8.27
N GLN A 68 -11.60 -13.06 7.23
CA GLN A 68 -10.45 -13.06 6.31
C GLN A 68 -10.27 -11.71 5.62
N PHE A 69 -11.36 -11.09 5.17
CA PHE A 69 -11.33 -9.76 4.55
C PHE A 69 -10.86 -8.69 5.54
N GLY A 70 -11.32 -8.77 6.79
CA GLY A 70 -10.86 -7.91 7.88
C GLY A 70 -9.35 -8.00 8.10
N GLU A 71 -8.80 -9.22 8.12
CA GLU A 71 -7.35 -9.44 8.25
C GLU A 71 -6.55 -8.87 7.08
N VAL A 72 -7.04 -9.03 5.85
CA VAL A 72 -6.40 -8.43 4.65
C VAL A 72 -6.39 -6.91 4.74
N LEU A 73 -7.51 -6.29 5.13
CA LEU A 73 -7.58 -4.83 5.28
C LEU A 73 -6.67 -4.31 6.39
N LYS A 74 -6.53 -5.03 7.51
CA LYS A 74 -5.57 -4.70 8.58
C LYS A 74 -4.13 -4.69 8.05
N LYS A 75 -3.72 -5.74 7.33
CA LYS A 75 -2.38 -5.83 6.72
C LYS A 75 -2.14 -4.70 5.73
N PHE A 76 -3.14 -4.39 4.89
CA PHE A 76 -3.03 -3.30 3.93
C PHE A 76 -2.92 -1.92 4.59
N LYS A 77 -3.68 -1.68 5.65
CA LYS A 77 -3.58 -0.46 6.46
C LYS A 77 -2.20 -0.32 7.09
N ALA A 78 -1.66 -1.39 7.67
CA ALA A 78 -0.33 -1.42 8.26
C ALA A 78 0.75 -1.06 7.21
N ALA A 79 0.74 -1.72 6.06
CA ALA A 79 1.68 -1.43 4.97
C ALA A 79 1.63 0.04 4.52
N ARG A 80 0.44 0.65 4.46
CA ARG A 80 0.32 2.10 4.16
C ARG A 80 0.84 2.99 5.28
N GLN A 81 0.69 2.59 6.54
CA GLN A 81 1.24 3.33 7.67
C GLN A 81 2.77 3.28 7.64
N ASP A 82 3.36 2.12 7.37
CA ASP A 82 4.81 1.94 7.26
C ASP A 82 5.39 2.76 6.10
N LYS A 83 4.74 2.72 4.93
CA LYS A 83 5.12 3.56 3.78
C LYS A 83 5.12 5.05 4.14
N ARG A 84 4.10 5.52 4.87
CA ARG A 84 4.01 6.93 5.31
C ARG A 84 5.10 7.27 6.33
N LYS A 85 5.42 6.36 7.24
CA LYS A 85 6.49 6.55 8.22
C LYS A 85 7.85 6.69 7.51
N ALA A 86 8.16 5.77 6.61
CA ALA A 86 9.39 5.82 5.81
C ALA A 86 9.48 7.11 4.98
N ALA A 87 8.38 7.53 4.35
CA ALA A 87 8.35 8.78 3.59
C ALA A 87 8.69 10.01 4.47
N ARG A 88 8.14 10.08 5.69
CA ARG A 88 8.46 11.17 6.63
C ARG A 88 9.92 11.17 7.07
N GLU A 89 10.51 10.00 7.27
CA GLU A 89 11.93 9.87 7.61
C GLU A 89 12.81 10.41 6.47
N PHE A 90 12.49 10.09 5.22
CA PHE A 90 13.17 10.66 4.05
C PHE A 90 12.96 12.17 3.90
N GLU A 91 11.74 12.66 4.09
CA GLU A 91 11.45 14.10 4.05
C GLU A 91 12.28 14.86 5.09
N HIS A 92 12.38 14.31 6.31
CA HIS A 92 13.19 14.89 7.37
C HIS A 92 14.67 14.91 7.03
N GLU A 93 15.22 13.82 6.45
CA GLU A 93 16.60 13.79 6.01
C GLU A 93 16.87 14.80 4.89
N ILE A 94 15.94 14.92 3.93
CA ILE A 94 16.03 15.91 2.84
C ILE A 94 16.05 17.33 3.41
N GLU A 95 15.19 17.62 4.39
CA GLU A 95 15.14 18.92 5.07
C GLU A 95 16.47 19.25 5.74
N GLN A 96 17.03 18.33 6.54
CA GLN A 96 18.33 18.53 7.19
C GLN A 96 19.46 18.78 6.17
N ARG A 97 19.50 18.00 5.08
CA ARG A 97 20.50 18.16 4.01
C ARG A 97 20.32 19.49 3.29
N HIS A 98 19.09 19.88 2.99
CA HIS A 98 18.79 21.16 2.37
C HIS A 98 19.24 22.32 3.25
N GLU A 99 18.96 22.28 4.55
CA GLU A 99 19.43 23.31 5.48
C GLU A 99 20.95 23.42 5.50
N ALA A 100 21.66 22.28 5.57
CA ALA A 100 23.12 22.27 5.60
C ALA A 100 23.73 22.87 4.32
N VAL A 101 23.18 22.50 3.15
CA VAL A 101 23.60 23.05 1.86
C VAL A 101 23.26 24.53 1.75
N SER A 102 22.07 24.94 2.18
CA SER A 102 21.63 26.34 2.15
C SER A 102 22.50 27.23 3.03
N LYS A 103 22.86 26.77 4.23
CA LYS A 103 23.81 27.46 5.13
C LYS A 103 25.17 27.64 4.46
N LYS A 104 25.75 26.59 3.89
CA LYS A 104 27.04 26.66 3.17
C LYS A 104 26.98 27.59 1.97
N ARG A 105 25.90 27.52 1.18
CA ARG A 105 25.69 28.38 0.00
C ARG A 105 25.65 29.85 0.41
N LYS A 106 24.95 30.19 1.49
CA LYS A 106 24.91 31.57 2.02
C LYS A 106 26.31 32.06 2.39
N LEU A 107 27.08 31.27 3.15
CA LEU A 107 28.45 31.63 3.52
C LEU A 107 29.35 31.87 2.30
N THR A 108 29.25 31.03 1.27
CA THR A 108 30.04 31.23 0.03
C THR A 108 29.58 32.46 -0.75
N GLU A 109 28.28 32.72 -0.82
CA GLU A 109 27.73 33.91 -1.48
C GLU A 109 28.19 35.18 -0.78
N ASP A 110 28.15 35.20 0.56
CA ASP A 110 28.60 36.31 1.39
C ASP A 110 30.10 36.57 1.20
N ALA A 111 30.93 35.52 1.21
CA ALA A 111 32.37 35.62 0.96
C ALA A 111 32.70 36.14 -0.45
N LEU A 112 31.98 35.67 -1.48
CA LEU A 112 32.14 36.17 -2.86
C LEU A 112 31.71 37.63 -2.99
N SER A 113 30.61 38.02 -2.32
CA SER A 113 30.12 39.40 -2.27
C SER A 113 31.13 40.33 -1.60
N GLU A 114 31.71 39.91 -0.48
CA GLU A 114 32.77 40.65 0.22
C GLU A 114 34.03 40.77 -0.66
N MET A 115 34.49 39.68 -1.27
CA MET A 115 35.64 39.70 -2.17
C MET A 115 35.42 40.64 -3.36
N LYS A 116 34.20 40.68 -3.92
CA LYS A 116 33.83 41.61 -5.00
C LYS A 116 33.88 43.07 -4.54
N LYS A 117 33.41 43.37 -3.32
CA LYS A 117 33.48 44.72 -2.74
C LYS A 117 34.93 45.14 -2.46
N THR A 118 35.72 44.28 -1.83
CA THR A 118 37.13 44.58 -1.52
C THR A 118 37.95 44.72 -2.80
N GLY A 119 37.72 43.85 -3.80
CA GLY A 119 38.37 43.92 -5.10
C GLY A 119 38.06 45.22 -5.87
N SER A 120 36.81 45.71 -5.82
CA SER A 120 36.47 46.98 -6.47
C SER A 120 37.16 48.18 -5.82
N VAL A 121 37.30 48.18 -4.49
CA VAL A 121 38.05 49.22 -3.76
C VAL A 121 39.52 49.21 -4.16
N VAL A 122 40.16 48.03 -4.24
CA VAL A 122 41.57 47.93 -4.67
C VAL A 122 41.77 48.44 -6.10
N LEU A 123 40.84 48.15 -7.00
CA LEU A 123 40.88 48.64 -8.38
C LEU A 123 40.64 50.16 -8.48
N GLN A 124 39.94 50.77 -7.53
CA GLN A 124 39.80 52.23 -7.46
C GLN A 124 41.05 52.90 -6.87
N CYS A 125 41.72 52.25 -5.91
CA CYS A 125 42.95 52.75 -5.28
C CYS A 125 44.23 52.49 -6.08
N THR A 126 44.18 51.71 -7.17
CA THR A 126 45.35 51.48 -8.02
C THR A 126 45.61 52.70 -8.91
N PRO A 127 46.82 53.31 -8.86
CA PRO A 127 47.11 54.51 -9.62
C PRO A 127 46.91 54.28 -11.12
N ARG A 128 45.98 55.03 -11.71
CA ARG A 128 45.73 55.00 -13.15
C ARG A 128 47.01 55.49 -13.86
N LYS A 129 47.77 54.60 -14.50
CA LYS A 129 48.94 55.00 -15.30
C LYS A 129 48.49 56.08 -16.30
N PRO A 130 49.09 57.28 -16.31
CA PRO A 130 48.74 58.29 -17.29
C PRO A 130 49.05 57.73 -18.69
N LYS A 131 48.06 57.75 -19.58
CA LYS A 131 48.28 57.47 -21.00
C LYS A 131 49.32 58.48 -21.48
N LYS A 132 50.52 58.02 -21.82
CA LYS A 132 51.49 58.82 -22.58
C LYS A 132 50.84 59.15 -23.92
N THR A 133 50.28 60.35 -24.03
CA THR A 133 50.03 60.99 -25.31
C THR A 133 51.38 61.14 -26.00
N ARG A 134 51.65 60.31 -27.01
CA ARG A 134 52.75 60.56 -27.94
C ARG A 134 52.36 61.81 -28.73
N GLY A 135 52.97 62.94 -28.36
CA GLY A 135 52.92 64.17 -29.13
C GLY A 135 53.51 63.93 -30.52
N THR A 136 52.85 64.56 -31.49
CA THR A 136 53.18 64.73 -32.90
C THR A 136 54.64 65.07 -33.17
#